data_AF-A0A4Y7QGJ2-F1
#
_entry.id   AF-A0A4Y7QGJ2-F1
#
_cell.length_a   1.000
_cell.length_b   1.000
_cell.length_c   1.000
_cell.angle_alpha   90.00
_cell.angle_beta   90.00
_cell.angle_gamma   90.00
#
_symmetry.space_group_name_H-M   'P 1'
#
loop_
_entity.id
_entity.type
_entity.pdbx_description
1 polymer ?
#
loop_
_entity_poly.entity_id
_entity_poly.type
_entity_poly.pdbx_seq_one_letter_code
_entity_poly.pdbx_strand_id
1 'polypeptide(L)'
;MSRIPAAIKSWRSPVTELFNDNRFFNARPDAGRKWQPIVKALIDADKTSFGELLGKIGTAPSANIFTNRAYETLLRSMNLRRLSYVVFAAEKNHFLAQLPAIQEKLVDTLRNVHASVIESEVYLCIRVLLCRLSPHNLTSFWPVLLTEMFRIFDEIVVDPPSDGSDDLQSILSANCLTSCSFSRRRNFKLDRPDGSFPEALMDQLAEITGNLPATEAKAGDSRSDMESSIVLSSRDRR
;
A
#
# COMPACT_ATOMS: atom_id res chain seq x y z
N MET A 1 -0.11 29.23 10.20
CA MET A 1 0.64 29.02 11.47
C MET A 1 1.59 30.17 11.66
N SER A 2 1.60 30.76 12.85
CA SER A 2 2.19 32.05 13.19
C SER A 2 3.70 32.12 12.93
N ARG A 3 4.14 33.20 12.27
CA ARG A 3 5.54 33.56 11.97
C ARG A 3 6.35 34.00 13.22
N ILE A 4 6.05 33.42 14.39
CA ILE A 4 6.72 33.76 15.65
C ILE A 4 7.71 32.63 15.97
N PRO A 5 9.03 32.84 15.79
CA PRO A 5 10.04 31.80 16.01
C PRO A 5 10.02 31.21 17.43
N ALA A 6 9.63 32.00 18.43
CA ALA A 6 9.49 31.55 19.81
C ALA A 6 8.38 30.49 19.99
N ALA A 7 7.32 30.54 19.19
CA ALA A 7 6.22 29.58 19.27
C ALA A 7 6.64 28.19 18.78
N ILE A 8 7.59 28.09 17.83
CA ILE A 8 8.10 26.80 17.33
C ILE A 8 8.67 25.96 18.47
N LYS A 9 9.37 26.59 19.43
CA LYS A 9 9.95 25.87 20.58
C LYS A 9 8.90 25.23 21.48
N SER A 10 7.71 25.81 21.61
CA SER A 10 6.68 25.31 22.52
C SER A 10 5.84 24.17 21.92
N TRP A 11 5.64 24.14 20.60
CA TRP A 11 4.84 23.07 19.97
C TRP A 11 5.66 21.98 19.29
N ARG A 12 6.93 22.22 18.92
CA ARG A 12 7.72 21.25 18.12
C ARG A 12 7.86 19.90 18.81
N SER A 13 8.27 19.84 20.08
CA SER A 13 8.45 18.57 20.80
C SER A 13 7.16 17.74 20.86
N PRO A 14 6.03 18.26 21.39
CA PRO A 14 4.81 17.46 21.49
C PRO A 14 4.26 17.07 20.11
N VAL A 15 4.42 17.92 19.09
CA VAL A 15 4.01 17.58 17.72
C VAL A 15 4.89 16.48 17.12
N THR A 16 6.20 16.53 17.32
CA THR A 16 7.13 15.47 16.91
C THR A 16 6.80 14.16 17.61
N GLU A 17 6.54 14.18 18.91
CA GLU A 17 6.17 13.00 19.70
C GLU A 17 4.88 12.37 19.17
N LEU A 18 3.83 13.18 18.98
CA LEU A 18 2.56 12.71 18.41
C LEU A 18 2.72 12.14 17.00
N PHE A 19 3.53 12.78 16.15
CA PHE A 19 3.78 12.31 14.79
C PHE A 19 4.58 10.99 14.75
N ASN A 20 5.48 10.78 15.71
CA ASN A 20 6.26 9.54 15.85
C ASN A 20 5.50 8.42 16.57
N ASP A 21 4.30 8.66 17.10
CA ASP A 21 3.46 7.62 17.69
C ASP A 21 3.01 6.61 16.62
N ASN A 22 3.06 5.32 16.93
CA ASN A 22 2.62 4.25 16.01
C ASN A 22 1.11 4.24 15.79
N ARG A 23 0.34 4.90 16.66
CA ARG A 23 -1.12 5.06 16.55
C ARG A 23 -1.52 6.29 15.75
N PHE A 24 -0.57 7.14 15.32
CA PHE A 24 -0.84 8.38 14.59
C PHE A 24 -1.75 8.14 13.37
N PHE A 25 -1.49 7.08 12.60
CA PHE A 25 -2.23 6.74 11.38
C PHE A 25 -3.50 5.92 11.63
N ASN A 26 -3.88 5.65 12.88
CA ASN A 26 -5.17 5.05 13.21
C ASN A 26 -6.31 6.09 13.23
N ALA A 27 -5.98 7.38 13.07
CA ALA A 27 -6.94 8.46 13.01
C ALA A 27 -7.74 8.46 11.69
N ARG A 28 -8.95 9.04 11.73
CA ARG A 28 -9.80 9.19 10.54
C ARG A 28 -9.09 10.03 9.45
N PRO A 29 -9.37 9.80 8.16
CA PRO A 29 -8.76 10.56 7.05
C PRO A 29 -8.90 12.09 7.17
N ASP A 30 -10.00 12.57 7.76
CA ASP A 30 -10.25 14.00 8.00
C ASP A 30 -9.22 14.63 8.94
N ALA A 31 -8.70 13.85 9.90
CA ALA A 31 -7.62 14.30 10.78
C ALA A 31 -6.33 14.49 9.98
N GLY A 32 -6.03 13.61 9.02
CA GLY A 32 -4.87 13.73 8.14
C GLY A 32 -4.83 15.09 7.42
N ARG A 33 -5.94 15.57 6.87
CA ARG A 33 -5.97 16.90 6.22
C ARG A 33 -5.64 18.05 7.19
N LYS A 34 -6.07 17.95 8.45
CA LYS A 34 -5.77 18.95 9.50
C LYS A 34 -4.31 18.91 9.93
N TRP A 35 -3.69 17.73 9.91
CA TRP A 35 -2.29 17.51 10.25
C TRP A 35 -1.32 17.96 9.15
N GLN A 36 -1.77 18.04 7.90
CA GLN A 36 -0.94 18.42 6.75
C GLN A 36 -0.16 19.73 6.97
N PRO A 37 -0.80 20.88 7.30
CA PRO A 37 -0.06 22.13 7.50
C PRO A 37 0.86 22.09 8.73
N ILE A 38 0.58 21.21 9.71
CA ILE A 38 1.40 21.06 10.93
C ILE A 38 2.69 20.32 10.60
N VAL A 39 2.57 19.18 9.91
CA VAL A 39 3.74 18.40 9.47
C VAL A 39 4.58 19.18 8.48
N LYS A 40 3.97 19.95 7.57
CA LYS A 40 4.74 20.86 6.72
C LYS A 40 5.58 21.84 7.54
N ALA A 41 4.97 22.54 8.49
CA ALA A 41 5.68 23.48 9.35
C ALA A 41 6.77 22.81 10.19
N LEU A 42 6.54 21.55 10.61
CA LEU A 42 7.53 20.75 11.34
C LEU A 42 8.77 20.47 10.50
N ILE A 43 8.58 20.02 9.26
CA ILE A 43 9.69 19.69 8.35
C ILE A 43 10.42 20.95 7.88
N ASP A 44 9.70 22.04 7.60
CA ASP A 44 10.30 23.32 7.23
C ASP A 44 11.16 23.90 8.37
N ALA A 45 10.78 23.64 9.62
CA ALA A 45 11.53 24.07 10.80
C ALA A 45 12.77 23.21 11.08
N ASP A 46 12.79 21.96 10.63
CA ASP A 46 13.85 20.99 10.91
C ASP A 46 14.26 20.19 9.67
N LYS A 47 15.27 20.70 8.96
CA LYS A 47 15.75 20.10 7.71
C LYS A 47 16.48 18.77 7.88
N THR A 48 16.95 18.42 9.09
CA THR A 48 17.64 17.13 9.32
C THR A 48 16.64 16.01 9.56
N SER A 49 15.44 16.32 10.05
CA SER A 49 14.37 15.36 10.35
C SER A 49 14.03 14.43 9.18
N PHE A 50 14.08 14.93 7.94
CA PHE A 50 13.81 14.13 6.74
C PHE A 50 14.87 13.04 6.53
N GLY A 51 16.15 13.39 6.66
CA GLY A 51 17.26 12.44 6.52
C GLY A 51 17.24 11.37 7.62
N GLU A 52 16.94 11.78 8.85
CA GLU A 52 16.77 10.86 9.98
C GLU A 52 15.62 9.87 9.75
N LEU A 53 14.49 10.34 9.23
CA LEU A 53 13.35 9.50 8.88
C LEU A 53 13.73 8.47 7.79
N LEU A 54 14.47 8.90 6.77
CA LEU A 54 14.94 8.01 5.71
C LEU A 54 15.92 6.95 6.26
N GLY A 55 16.80 7.33 7.20
CA GLY A 55 17.71 6.42 7.89
C GLY A 55 16.99 5.34 8.70
N LYS A 56 15.88 5.69 9.37
CA LYS A 56 15.05 4.74 10.14
C LYS A 56 14.37 3.65 9.30
N ILE A 57 14.23 3.85 7.99
CA ILE A 57 13.73 2.81 7.08
C ILE A 57 14.83 1.79 6.79
N GLY A 58 16.09 2.22 6.75
CA GLY A 58 17.23 1.39 6.34
C GLY A 58 17.88 0.57 7.44
N THR A 59 17.49 0.72 8.69
CA THR A 59 18.08 -0.03 9.82
C THR A 59 17.99 -1.54 9.57
N ALA A 60 19.14 -2.20 9.47
CA ALA A 60 19.21 -3.65 9.31
C ALA A 60 18.42 -4.33 10.45
N PRO A 61 17.72 -5.45 10.17
CA PRO A 61 17.07 -6.22 11.22
C PRO A 61 18.11 -6.56 12.29
N SER A 62 17.76 -6.36 13.55
CA SER A 62 18.73 -6.57 14.61
C SER A 62 19.11 -8.06 14.65
N ALA A 63 20.40 -8.37 14.72
CA ALA A 63 20.91 -9.75 14.83
C ALA A 63 20.61 -10.41 16.20
N ASN A 64 19.77 -9.76 17.01
CA ASN A 64 19.39 -10.21 18.33
C ASN A 64 18.22 -11.19 18.22
N ILE A 65 18.46 -12.46 18.51
CA ILE A 65 17.45 -13.53 18.52
C ILE A 65 16.24 -13.29 19.45
N PHE A 66 16.31 -12.29 20.34
CA PHE A 66 15.23 -11.91 21.26
C PHE A 66 14.39 -10.71 20.78
N THR A 67 14.72 -10.13 19.62
CA THR A 67 13.97 -8.99 19.10
C THR A 67 12.74 -9.46 18.31
N ASN A 68 11.63 -8.77 18.56
CA ASN A 68 10.37 -9.10 17.93
C ASN A 68 10.39 -8.66 16.45
N ARG A 69 10.65 -9.60 15.55
CA ARG A 69 10.68 -9.37 14.09
C ARG A 69 9.39 -8.76 13.55
N ALA A 70 8.23 -9.13 14.11
CA ALA A 70 6.95 -8.53 13.74
C ALA A 70 6.89 -7.05 14.15
N TYR A 71 7.43 -6.71 15.32
CA TYR A 71 7.53 -5.33 15.78
C TYR A 71 8.51 -4.49 14.93
N GLU A 72 9.66 -5.04 14.52
CA GLU A 72 10.57 -4.35 13.60
C GLU A 72 9.93 -4.07 12.24
N THR A 73 9.21 -5.07 11.71
CA THR A 73 8.45 -4.96 10.46
C THR A 73 7.39 -3.86 10.58
N LEU A 74 6.65 -3.83 11.69
CA LEU A 74 5.66 -2.80 11.99
C LEU A 74 6.32 -1.40 12.05
N LEU A 75 7.42 -1.24 12.79
CA LEU A 75 8.12 0.03 12.90
C LEU A 75 8.63 0.53 11.54
N ARG A 76 9.23 -0.35 10.72
CA ARG A 76 9.68 -0.02 9.36
C ARG A 76 8.51 0.41 8.48
N SER A 77 7.40 -0.33 8.50
CA SER A 77 6.19 0.02 7.74
C SER A 77 5.64 1.39 8.15
N MET A 78 5.59 1.69 9.45
CA MET A 78 5.13 2.99 9.95
C MET A 78 6.07 4.13 9.57
N ASN A 79 7.39 3.90 9.53
CA ASN A 79 8.34 4.90 9.04
C ASN A 79 8.19 5.18 7.54
N LEU A 80 7.91 4.17 6.72
CA LEU A 80 7.55 4.34 5.30
C LEU A 80 6.24 5.13 5.15
N ARG A 81 5.24 4.86 5.99
CA ARG A 81 3.99 5.63 6.01
C ARG A 81 4.23 7.09 6.38
N ARG A 82 5.08 7.36 7.39
CA ARG A 82 5.50 8.72 7.77
C ARG A 82 6.22 9.43 6.63
N LEU A 83 7.12 8.73 5.92
CA LEU A 83 7.82 9.27 4.76
C LEU A 83 6.80 9.69 3.68
N SER A 84 5.87 8.78 3.34
CA SER A 84 4.78 9.05 2.40
C SER A 84 3.98 10.28 2.80
N TYR A 85 3.62 10.38 4.08
CA TYR A 85 2.84 11.49 4.59
C TYR A 85 3.59 12.83 4.58
N VAL A 86 4.89 12.83 4.91
CA VAL A 86 5.76 14.02 4.82
C VAL A 86 5.84 14.53 3.38
N VAL A 87 6.06 13.63 2.41
CA VAL A 87 6.07 13.98 0.99
C VAL A 87 4.72 14.53 0.53
N PHE A 88 3.62 13.93 0.98
CA PHE A 88 2.27 14.41 0.71
C PHE A 88 2.03 15.83 1.27
N ALA A 89 2.52 16.08 2.49
CA ALA A 89 2.25 17.32 3.21
C ALA A 89 3.05 18.53 2.72
N ALA A 90 4.27 18.31 2.22
CA ALA A 90 5.12 19.34 1.64
C ALA A 90 4.56 19.90 0.33
N GLU A 91 5.14 20.96 -0.23
CA GLU A 91 4.73 21.55 -1.51
C GLU A 91 5.09 20.67 -2.73
N LYS A 92 4.50 20.99 -3.88
CA LYS A 92 4.79 20.25 -5.13
C LYS A 92 6.28 20.43 -5.44
N ASN A 93 6.97 19.34 -5.77
CA ASN A 93 8.41 19.36 -6.04
C ASN A 93 9.31 19.81 -4.88
N HIS A 94 8.82 19.85 -3.63
CA HIS A 94 9.65 20.25 -2.47
C HIS A 94 10.85 19.32 -2.25
N PHE A 95 10.68 18.01 -2.45
CA PHE A 95 11.71 17.00 -2.19
C PHE A 95 12.56 16.61 -3.42
N LEU A 96 12.72 17.49 -4.42
CA LEU A 96 13.50 17.15 -5.62
C LEU A 96 14.97 16.86 -5.32
N ALA A 97 15.59 17.58 -4.38
CA ALA A 97 16.98 17.37 -4.01
C ALA A 97 17.18 16.00 -3.32
N GLN A 98 16.19 15.56 -2.54
CA GLN A 98 16.22 14.28 -1.82
C GLN A 98 15.68 13.12 -2.65
N LEU A 99 15.09 13.39 -3.82
CA LEU A 99 14.45 12.37 -4.66
C LEU A 99 15.35 11.16 -4.98
N PRO A 100 16.64 11.33 -5.34
CA PRO A 100 17.51 10.18 -5.58
C PRO A 100 17.64 9.27 -4.36
N ALA A 101 17.83 9.85 -3.17
CA ALA A 101 17.95 9.09 -1.93
C ALA A 101 16.64 8.38 -1.56
N ILE A 102 15.49 9.01 -1.82
CA ILE A 102 14.17 8.37 -1.64
C ILE A 102 14.05 7.17 -2.59
N GLN A 103 14.35 7.36 -3.88
CA GLN A 103 14.26 6.30 -4.89
C GLN A 103 15.15 5.11 -4.56
N GLU A 104 16.42 5.37 -4.24
CA GLU A 104 17.37 4.35 -3.80
C GLU A 104 16.82 3.56 -2.61
N LYS A 105 16.29 4.26 -1.60
CA LYS A 105 15.75 3.61 -0.40
C LYS A 105 14.54 2.73 -0.67
N LEU A 106 13.62 3.18 -1.54
CA LEU A 106 12.44 2.40 -1.90
C LEU A 106 12.81 1.15 -2.71
N VAL A 107 13.74 1.29 -3.65
CA VAL A 107 14.23 0.16 -4.48
C VAL A 107 15.00 -0.85 -3.63
N ASP A 108 15.90 -0.38 -2.77
CA ASP A 108 16.61 -1.21 -1.80
C ASP A 108 15.63 -1.98 -0.89
N THR A 109 14.57 -1.33 -0.44
CA THR A 109 13.54 -1.98 0.39
C THR A 109 12.78 -3.05 -0.38
N LEU A 110 12.35 -2.79 -1.62
CA LEU A 110 11.64 -3.79 -2.44
C LEU A 110 12.49 -5.03 -2.77
N ARG A 111 13.81 -4.85 -2.90
CA ARG A 111 14.73 -5.95 -3.25
C ARG A 111 15.13 -6.80 -2.05
N ASN A 112 15.29 -6.18 -0.89
CA ASN A 112 15.89 -6.82 0.27
C ASN A 112 14.88 -7.19 1.36
N VAL A 113 13.62 -6.76 1.24
CA VAL A 113 12.58 -7.00 2.26
C VAL A 113 11.35 -7.61 1.62
N HIS A 114 11.10 -8.88 1.92
CA HIS A 114 9.93 -9.64 1.49
C HIS A 114 8.90 -9.68 2.62
N ALA A 115 8.19 -8.58 2.79
CA ALA A 115 7.09 -8.48 3.74
C ALA A 115 5.98 -7.61 3.15
N SER A 116 4.81 -8.20 2.95
CA SER A 116 3.69 -7.66 2.18
C SER A 116 3.21 -6.31 2.74
N VAL A 117 3.23 -6.16 4.07
CA VAL A 117 2.94 -4.88 4.75
C VAL A 117 3.94 -3.78 4.37
N ILE A 118 5.24 -4.09 4.27
CA ILE A 118 6.28 -3.12 3.93
C ILE A 118 6.19 -2.76 2.45
N GLU A 119 6.03 -3.75 1.58
CA GLU A 119 5.85 -3.54 0.13
C GLU A 119 4.65 -2.62 -0.14
N SER A 120 3.53 -2.83 0.56
CA SER A 120 2.34 -1.99 0.42
C SER A 120 2.59 -0.52 0.78
N GLU A 121 3.40 -0.26 1.81
CA GLU A 121 3.81 1.10 2.20
C GLU A 121 4.81 1.71 1.22
N VAL A 122 5.69 0.90 0.61
CA VAL A 122 6.56 1.36 -0.47
C VAL A 122 5.71 1.81 -1.66
N TYR A 123 4.72 1.02 -2.08
CA TYR A 123 3.81 1.38 -3.15
C TYR A 123 2.96 2.61 -2.84
N LEU A 124 2.51 2.79 -1.59
CA LEU A 124 1.89 4.03 -1.14
C LEU A 124 2.82 5.23 -1.31
N CYS A 125 4.09 5.11 -0.91
CA CYS A 125 5.07 6.18 -1.05
C CYS A 125 5.29 6.54 -2.52
N ILE A 126 5.41 5.54 -3.40
CA ILE A 126 5.54 5.73 -4.84
C ILE A 126 4.32 6.47 -5.41
N ARG A 127 3.10 6.09 -5.02
CA ARG A 127 1.87 6.79 -5.42
C ARG A 127 1.88 8.26 -5.00
N VAL A 128 2.33 8.56 -3.78
CA VAL A 128 2.45 9.94 -3.30
C VAL A 128 3.51 10.71 -4.10
N LEU A 129 4.68 10.12 -4.36
CA LEU A 129 5.72 10.74 -5.18
C LEU A 129 5.21 11.06 -6.57
N LEU A 130 4.50 10.12 -7.19
CA LEU A 130 3.82 10.35 -8.45
C LEU A 130 2.86 11.52 -8.35
N CYS A 131 2.05 11.60 -7.29
CA CYS A 131 1.10 12.70 -7.08
C CYS A 131 1.78 14.07 -6.94
N ARG A 132 2.86 14.15 -6.15
CA ARG A 132 3.51 15.40 -5.72
C ARG A 132 4.64 15.90 -6.63
N LEU A 133 5.20 15.05 -7.48
CA LEU A 133 6.30 15.40 -8.37
C LEU A 133 5.85 15.58 -9.82
N SER A 134 6.54 16.47 -10.53
CA SER A 134 6.34 16.61 -11.99
C SER A 134 6.76 15.32 -12.72
N PRO A 135 6.00 14.87 -13.74
CA PRO A 135 6.24 13.59 -14.43
C PRO A 135 7.66 13.45 -14.98
N HIS A 136 8.23 14.55 -15.48
CA HIS A 136 9.60 14.61 -16.00
C HIS A 136 10.63 14.05 -15.02
N ASN A 137 10.48 14.35 -13.73
CA ASN A 137 11.46 13.99 -12.69
C ASN A 137 11.39 12.50 -12.29
N LEU A 138 10.37 11.77 -12.74
CA LEU A 138 10.19 10.34 -12.47
C LEU A 138 10.42 9.48 -13.72
N THR A 139 10.73 10.08 -14.86
CA THR A 139 10.91 9.38 -16.15
C THR A 139 11.91 8.22 -16.04
N SER A 140 13.07 8.47 -15.42
CA SER A 140 14.14 7.47 -15.24
C SER A 140 13.82 6.43 -14.16
N PHE A 141 12.85 6.69 -13.28
CA PHE A 141 12.49 5.78 -12.20
C PHE A 141 11.48 4.71 -12.64
N TRP A 142 10.67 5.02 -13.66
CA TRP A 142 9.64 4.10 -14.17
C TRP A 142 10.15 2.72 -14.58
N PRO A 143 11.27 2.57 -15.32
CA PRO A 143 11.74 1.24 -15.71
C PRO A 143 12.03 0.36 -14.49
N VAL A 144 12.69 0.92 -13.47
CA VAL A 144 12.99 0.20 -12.23
C VAL A 144 11.72 -0.21 -11.51
N LEU A 145 10.78 0.72 -11.38
CA LEU A 145 9.49 0.45 -10.75
C LEU A 145 8.70 -0.64 -11.49
N LEU A 146 8.66 -0.59 -12.82
CA LEU A 146 7.98 -1.60 -13.64
C LEU A 146 8.63 -2.98 -13.46
N THR A 147 9.96 -3.07 -13.44
CA THR A 147 10.66 -4.35 -13.21
C THR A 147 10.26 -4.96 -11.87
N GLU A 148 10.24 -4.18 -10.79
CA GLU A 148 9.85 -4.70 -9.48
C GLU A 148 8.36 -5.09 -9.43
N MET A 149 7.47 -4.34 -10.11
CA MET A 149 6.06 -4.71 -10.21
C MET A 149 5.84 -5.99 -11.02
N PHE A 150 6.54 -6.15 -12.15
CA PHE A 150 6.49 -7.38 -12.94
C PHE A 150 7.00 -8.58 -12.16
N ARG A 151 8.07 -8.42 -11.37
CA ARG A 151 8.58 -9.49 -10.50
C ARG A 151 7.49 -10.02 -9.57
N ILE A 152 6.76 -9.12 -8.91
CA ILE A 152 5.67 -9.50 -8.00
C ILE A 152 4.51 -10.15 -8.76
N PHE A 153 4.12 -9.60 -9.92
CA PHE A 153 3.05 -10.19 -10.72
C PHE A 153 3.39 -11.57 -11.27
N ASP A 154 4.63 -11.78 -11.69
CA ASP A 154 5.10 -13.09 -12.16
C ASP A 154 5.08 -14.13 -11.03
N GLU A 155 5.51 -13.73 -9.83
CA GLU A 155 5.46 -14.55 -8.61
C GLU A 155 4.01 -15.01 -8.31
N ILE A 156 3.03 -14.11 -8.42
CA ILE A 156 1.60 -14.41 -8.17
C ILE A 156 0.99 -15.31 -9.23
N VAL A 157 1.40 -15.15 -10.50
CA VAL A 157 0.91 -16.00 -11.59
C VAL A 157 1.35 -17.44 -11.38
N VAL A 158 2.55 -17.64 -10.80
CA VAL A 158 3.09 -18.96 -10.50
C VAL A 158 2.51 -19.53 -9.20
N ASP A 159 2.38 -18.72 -8.15
CA ASP A 159 1.84 -19.12 -6.85
C ASP A 159 0.79 -18.12 -6.35
N PRO A 160 -0.50 -18.33 -6.67
CA PRO A 160 -1.54 -17.40 -6.27
C PRO A 160 -1.74 -17.44 -4.75
N PRO A 161 -1.76 -16.30 -4.07
CA PRO A 161 -1.99 -16.26 -2.64
C PRO A 161 -3.38 -16.81 -2.29
N SER A 162 -3.46 -17.56 -1.20
CA SER A 162 -4.73 -18.00 -0.64
C SER A 162 -5.61 -16.81 -0.23
N ASP A 163 -6.92 -16.94 -0.39
CA ASP A 163 -7.88 -15.89 -0.03
C ASP A 163 -7.71 -15.45 1.43
N GLY A 164 -7.52 -14.14 1.63
CA GLY A 164 -7.31 -13.54 2.96
C GLY A 164 -5.86 -13.51 3.45
N SER A 165 -4.87 -13.88 2.63
CA SER A 165 -3.46 -13.72 2.99
C SER A 165 -3.04 -12.25 3.04
N ASP A 166 -2.00 -11.94 3.82
CA ASP A 166 -1.40 -10.60 3.90
C ASP A 166 -0.76 -10.17 2.56
N ASP A 167 -0.45 -11.12 1.68
CA ASP A 167 0.13 -10.88 0.34
C ASP A 167 -0.85 -10.16 -0.57
N LEU A 168 -2.16 -10.37 -0.39
CA LEU A 168 -3.19 -9.66 -1.14
C LEU A 168 -3.05 -8.13 -1.01
N GLN A 169 -2.58 -7.63 0.14
CA GLN A 169 -2.42 -6.20 0.36
C GLN A 169 -1.33 -5.59 -0.53
N SER A 170 -0.18 -6.25 -0.70
CA SER A 170 0.88 -5.74 -1.58
C SER A 170 0.40 -5.76 -3.03
N ILE A 171 -0.31 -6.81 -3.44
CA ILE A 171 -0.87 -6.98 -4.79
C ILE A 171 -1.88 -5.89 -5.13
N LEU A 172 -2.87 -5.68 -4.26
CA LEU A 172 -3.88 -4.64 -4.45
C LEU A 172 -3.24 -3.25 -4.50
N SER A 173 -2.20 -3.01 -3.70
CA SER A 173 -1.48 -1.73 -3.71
C SER A 173 -0.69 -1.51 -5.01
N ALA A 174 -0.05 -2.55 -5.53
CA ALA A 174 0.67 -2.53 -6.81
C ALA A 174 -0.29 -2.34 -7.99
N ASN A 175 -1.44 -3.03 -8.00
CA ASN A 175 -2.46 -2.81 -9.02
C ASN A 175 -3.10 -1.41 -8.93
N CYS A 176 -3.32 -0.90 -7.72
CA CYS A 176 -3.81 0.47 -7.56
C CYS A 176 -2.81 1.51 -8.09
N LEU A 177 -1.51 1.24 -7.98
CA LEU A 177 -0.45 2.07 -8.56
C LEU A 177 -0.52 2.10 -10.10
N THR A 178 -0.76 0.97 -10.78
CA THR A 178 -0.92 0.95 -12.26
C THR A 178 -2.15 1.78 -12.68
N SER A 179 -3.29 1.60 -11.98
CA SER A 179 -4.51 2.37 -12.23
C SER A 179 -4.32 3.88 -12.01
N CYS A 180 -3.66 4.27 -10.92
CA CYS A 180 -3.37 5.68 -10.63
C CYS A 180 -2.44 6.31 -11.67
N SER A 181 -1.46 5.54 -12.17
CA SER A 181 -0.55 5.95 -13.24
C SER A 181 -1.28 6.15 -14.57
N PHE A 182 -2.24 5.27 -14.87
CA PHE A 182 -3.08 5.35 -16.05
C PHE A 182 -4.05 6.54 -16.00
N SER A 183 -4.69 6.78 -14.85
CA SER A 183 -5.51 7.98 -14.61
C SER A 183 -4.67 9.26 -14.74
N ARG A 184 -3.43 9.27 -14.25
CA ARG A 184 -2.51 10.41 -14.43
C ARG A 184 -2.09 10.62 -15.90
N ARG A 185 -1.91 9.56 -16.69
CA ARG A 185 -1.66 9.66 -18.14
C ARG A 185 -2.87 10.20 -18.92
N ARG A 186 -4.10 9.80 -18.55
CA ARG A 186 -5.33 10.32 -19.18
C ARG A 186 -5.55 11.83 -18.97
N ASN A 187 -5.04 12.38 -17.87
CA ASN A 187 -5.06 13.82 -17.61
C ASN A 187 -4.09 14.64 -18.50
N PHE A 188 -3.28 14.01 -19.36
CA PHE A 188 -2.34 14.70 -20.25
C PHE A 188 -2.71 14.64 -21.74
N LYS A 189 -3.76 13.91 -22.13
CA LYS A 189 -4.40 13.99 -23.45
C LYS A 189 -5.68 13.16 -23.46
N LEU A 190 -6.80 13.79 -23.15
CA LEU A 190 -7.97 13.87 -24.03
C LEU A 190 -8.99 14.78 -23.34
N ASP A 191 -9.36 15.87 -24.00
CA ASP A 191 -10.77 16.27 -23.99
C ASP A 191 -11.57 15.02 -24.38
N ARG A 192 -12.16 14.35 -23.39
CA ARG A 192 -13.26 13.41 -23.64
C ARG A 192 -14.52 14.07 -23.12
N PRO A 193 -15.56 14.17 -23.97
CA PRO A 193 -16.86 14.62 -23.52
C PRO A 193 -17.42 13.57 -22.55
N ASP A 194 -17.78 14.05 -21.37
CA ASP A 194 -18.75 13.58 -20.40
C ASP A 194 -18.91 12.05 -20.15
N GLY A 195 -18.61 11.64 -18.92
CA GLY A 195 -19.46 10.66 -18.22
C GLY A 195 -18.90 9.27 -17.91
N SER A 196 -17.73 8.87 -18.43
CA SER A 196 -17.21 7.51 -18.18
C SER A 196 -16.23 7.47 -17.00
N PHE A 197 -16.77 7.23 -15.80
CA PHE A 197 -15.99 6.99 -14.58
C PHE A 197 -15.25 5.63 -14.63
N PRO A 198 -14.13 5.47 -13.89
CA PRO A 198 -13.37 4.21 -13.81
C PRO A 198 -14.08 3.06 -13.08
N GLU A 199 -15.30 3.27 -12.60
CA GLU A 199 -16.18 2.27 -11.95
C GLU A 199 -16.48 1.10 -12.90
N ALA A 200 -16.64 1.38 -14.20
CA ALA A 200 -16.92 0.37 -15.22
C ALA A 200 -15.83 -0.70 -15.38
N LEU A 201 -14.57 -0.41 -15.03
CA LEU A 201 -13.50 -1.44 -15.09
C LEU A 201 -13.54 -2.35 -13.87
N MET A 202 -13.86 -1.80 -12.70
CA MET A 202 -14.01 -2.59 -11.47
C MET A 202 -15.28 -3.44 -11.54
N ASP A 203 -16.36 -2.92 -12.13
CA ASP A 203 -17.58 -3.68 -12.43
C ASP A 203 -17.32 -4.81 -13.42
N GLN A 204 -16.54 -4.55 -14.48
CA GLN A 204 -16.15 -5.61 -15.43
C GLN A 204 -15.26 -6.67 -14.78
N LEU A 205 -14.35 -6.30 -13.89
CA LEU A 205 -13.53 -7.27 -13.17
C LEU A 205 -14.37 -8.07 -12.15
N ALA A 206 -15.33 -7.43 -11.48
CA ALA A 206 -16.27 -8.09 -10.57
C ALA A 206 -17.23 -9.05 -11.30
N GLU A 207 -17.65 -8.70 -12.52
CA GLU A 207 -18.46 -9.56 -13.39
C GLU A 207 -17.64 -10.75 -13.91
N ILE A 208 -16.37 -10.54 -14.26
CA ILE A 208 -15.47 -11.62 -14.67
C ILE A 208 -15.17 -12.56 -13.50
N THR A 209 -14.92 -12.05 -12.30
CA THR A 209 -14.69 -12.89 -11.11
C THR A 209 -15.96 -13.59 -10.62
N GLY A 210 -17.13 -12.98 -10.76
CA GLY A 210 -18.42 -13.59 -10.46
C GLY A 210 -18.82 -14.73 -11.41
N ASN A 211 -18.24 -14.77 -12.61
CA ASN A 211 -18.49 -15.79 -13.62
C ASN A 211 -17.45 -16.92 -13.66
N LEU A 212 -16.46 -16.93 -12.76
CA LEU A 212 -15.58 -18.09 -12.60
C LEU A 212 -16.40 -19.25 -11.99
N PRO A 213 -16.30 -20.48 -12.53
CA PRO A 213 -16.98 -21.63 -11.94
C PRO A 213 -16.44 -21.83 -10.53
N ALA A 214 -17.31 -21.67 -9.53
CA ALA A 214 -16.99 -21.97 -8.15
C ALA A 214 -16.52 -23.44 -8.08
N THR A 215 -15.26 -23.65 -7.74
CA THR A 215 -14.75 -24.98 -7.42
C THR A 215 -15.59 -25.50 -6.27
N GLU A 216 -16.48 -26.45 -6.55
CA GLU A 216 -17.34 -27.11 -5.57
C GLU A 216 -16.48 -27.68 -4.45
N ALA A 217 -16.40 -26.96 -3.33
CA ALA A 217 -15.96 -27.52 -2.08
C ALA A 217 -16.99 -28.60 -1.72
N LYS A 218 -16.59 -29.87 -1.86
CA LYS A 218 -17.32 -31.03 -1.34
C LYS A 218 -17.59 -30.82 0.15
N ALA A 219 -18.76 -30.29 0.48
CA ALA A 219 -19.39 -30.44 1.77
C ALA A 219 -19.88 -31.88 1.86
N GLY A 220 -19.09 -32.75 2.49
CA GLY A 220 -19.54 -34.06 2.93
C GLY A 220 -20.45 -33.88 4.14
N ASP A 221 -21.73 -33.57 3.89
CA ASP A 221 -22.78 -33.66 4.89
C ASP A 221 -23.27 -35.11 4.96
N SER A 222 -22.68 -35.88 5.87
CA SER A 222 -23.17 -37.20 6.22
C SER A 222 -24.12 -37.07 7.42
N ARG A 223 -25.42 -36.88 7.15
CA ARG A 223 -26.54 -37.35 8.00
C ARG A 223 -27.90 -37.05 7.37
N SER A 224 -28.50 -38.10 6.81
CA SER A 224 -29.94 -38.47 6.90
C SER A 224 -30.47 -39.00 5.57
N ASP A 225 -30.37 -40.31 5.38
CA ASP A 225 -31.27 -41.09 4.51
C ASP A 225 -31.28 -42.53 5.07
N MET A 226 -31.89 -42.66 6.24
CA MET A 226 -32.32 -43.93 6.82
C MET A 226 -33.85 -43.95 6.72
N GLU A 227 -34.37 -44.04 5.51
CA GLU A 227 -35.70 -44.59 5.23
C GLU A 227 -35.83 -44.80 3.72
N SER A 228 -36.47 -45.90 3.32
CA SER A 228 -36.78 -46.32 1.94
C SER A 228 -35.71 -47.14 1.19
N SER A 229 -35.33 -48.27 1.77
CA SER A 229 -35.09 -49.47 0.95
C SER A 229 -35.79 -50.67 1.57
N ILE A 230 -36.44 -51.45 0.69
CA ILE A 230 -37.02 -52.79 0.92
C ILE A 230 -38.49 -52.80 1.42
N VAL A 231 -39.39 -52.12 0.70
CA VAL A 231 -40.71 -52.69 0.37
C VAL A 231 -40.85 -52.60 -1.14
N LEU A 232 -40.36 -53.63 -1.84
CA LEU A 232 -40.73 -54.06 -3.21
C LEU A 232 -39.83 -55.25 -3.61
N SER A 233 -39.76 -56.28 -2.75
CA SER A 233 -39.58 -57.64 -3.26
C SER A 233 -40.96 -58.16 -3.58
N SER A 234 -41.46 -57.80 -4.76
CA SER A 234 -42.60 -58.48 -5.36
C SER A 234 -42.16 -59.11 -6.67
N ARG A 235 -42.31 -60.44 -6.70
CA ARG A 235 -42.85 -61.16 -7.85
C ARG A 235 -42.05 -61.09 -9.15
N ASP A 236 -41.25 -62.12 -9.38
CA ASP A 236 -41.22 -62.96 -10.59
C ASP A 236 -40.05 -63.96 -10.42
N ARG A 237 -40.10 -65.28 -10.63
CA ARG A 237 -41.02 -66.29 -11.21
C ARG A 237 -40.62 -67.64 -10.56
N ARG A 238 -41.56 -68.52 -10.23
CA ARG A 238 -41.78 -69.83 -10.88
C ARG A 238 -40.50 -70.59 -11.23
#